data_AF-A0A1G2E7V3-F1
#
_entry.id   AF-A0A1G2E7V3-F1
#
_cell.length_a   1.000
_cell.length_b   1.000
_cell.length_c   1.000
_cell.angle_alpha   90.00
_cell.angle_beta   90.00
_cell.angle_gamma   90.00
#
_symmetry.space_group_name_H-M   'P 1'
#
loop_
_entity.id
_entity.type
_entity.pdbx_description
1 polymer ?
#
loop_
_entity_poly.entity_id
_entity_poly.type
_entity_poly.pdbx_seq_one_letter_code
_entity_poly.pdbx_strand_id
1 'polypeptide(L)'
;MIIVTQENKVAISTLGEMAKKMFGNLVKAVVDIKQGIMAIDGELHADEEVLLTENGSKRADVWGINFYPEYFGQENFVEFDSMINLKPFLGNRNRGVDDPEIRKKILEIVENLVIKNDEK
;
A
#
# COMPACT_ATOMS: atom_id res chain seq x y z
N MET A 1 5.12 9.51 -7.04
CA MET A 1 3.74 9.05 -6.73
C MET A 1 3.00 8.61 -7.98
N ILE A 2 2.47 7.39 -7.94
CA ILE A 2 1.63 6.82 -9.02
C ILE A 2 0.48 6.01 -8.42
N ILE A 3 -0.64 5.93 -9.15
CA ILE A 3 -1.76 5.02 -8.82
C ILE A 3 -1.57 3.72 -9.60
N VAL A 4 -1.61 2.60 -8.88
CA VAL A 4 -1.51 1.23 -9.39
C VAL A 4 -2.89 0.59 -9.37
N THR A 5 -3.24 -0.04 -10.48
CA THR A 5 -4.53 -0.68 -10.79
C THR A 5 -4.29 -1.98 -11.55
N GLN A 6 -5.35 -2.74 -11.84
CA GLN A 6 -5.24 -3.97 -12.62
C GLN A 6 -4.69 -3.76 -14.04
N GLU A 7 -4.84 -2.57 -14.61
CA GLU A 7 -4.37 -2.23 -15.95
C GLU A 7 -2.89 -1.83 -15.97
N ASN A 8 -2.32 -1.43 -14.83
CA ASN A 8 -0.95 -0.93 -14.70
C ASN A 8 -0.24 -1.46 -13.44
N LYS A 9 -0.22 -2.78 -13.29
CA LYS A 9 0.43 -3.49 -12.18
C LYS A 9 1.90 -3.08 -12.02
N VAL A 10 2.40 -3.15 -10.78
CA VAL A 10 3.78 -2.78 -10.45
C VAL A 10 4.66 -4.02 -10.29
N ALA A 11 5.82 -3.98 -10.91
CA ALA A 11 6.84 -5.00 -10.75
C ALA A 11 7.57 -4.87 -9.41
N ILE A 12 7.95 -5.99 -8.80
CA ILE A 12 8.70 -5.99 -7.55
C ILE A 12 10.06 -5.28 -7.67
N SER A 13 10.74 -5.35 -8.82
CA SER A 13 11.98 -4.57 -9.00
C SER A 13 11.73 -3.08 -9.01
N THR A 14 10.59 -2.62 -9.54
CA THR A 14 10.20 -1.21 -9.50
C THR A 14 10.03 -0.74 -8.06
N LEU A 15 9.36 -1.53 -7.20
CA LEU A 15 9.30 -1.24 -5.77
C LEU A 15 10.71 -1.24 -5.13
N GLY A 16 11.58 -2.18 -5.51
CA GLY A 16 12.97 -2.20 -5.05
C GLY A 16 13.77 -0.94 -5.45
N GLU A 17 13.54 -0.40 -6.65
CA GLU A 17 14.15 0.86 -7.10
C GLU A 17 13.59 2.07 -6.35
N MET A 18 12.28 2.11 -6.12
CA MET A 18 11.63 3.16 -5.31
C MET A 18 12.15 3.17 -3.88
N ALA A 19 12.28 2.00 -3.26
CA ALA A 19 12.83 1.84 -1.92
C ALA A 19 14.23 2.46 -1.83
N LYS A 20 15.13 2.09 -2.75
CA LYS A 20 16.51 2.60 -2.79
C LYS A 20 16.60 4.12 -2.96
N LYS A 21 15.66 4.73 -3.69
CA LYS A 21 15.65 6.18 -3.95
C LYS A 21 15.18 6.99 -2.74
N MET A 22 14.34 6.42 -1.88
CA MET A 22 13.68 7.16 -0.80
C MET A 22 14.16 6.74 0.59
N PHE A 23 13.85 5.52 0.99
CA PHE A 23 13.96 5.06 2.39
C PHE A 23 14.92 3.86 2.55
N GLY A 24 15.69 3.54 1.51
CA GLY A 24 16.65 2.44 1.48
C GLY A 24 15.99 1.09 1.19
N ASN A 25 15.15 0.59 2.10
CA ASN A 25 14.58 -0.77 2.04
C ASN A 25 13.05 -0.82 2.07
N LEU A 26 12.37 0.31 2.27
CA LEU A 26 10.91 0.35 2.34
C LEU A 26 10.29 1.27 1.28
N VAL A 27 9.08 0.92 0.85
CA VAL A 27 8.22 1.77 0.03
C VAL A 27 6.92 2.00 0.80
N LYS A 28 6.52 3.25 0.97
CA LYS A 28 5.20 3.55 1.53
C LYS A 28 4.14 3.33 0.47
N ALA A 29 2.97 2.91 0.90
CA ALA A 29 1.82 2.77 0.04
C ALA A 29 0.52 3.01 0.80
N VAL A 30 -0.50 3.43 0.07
CA VAL A 30 -1.88 3.51 0.56
C VAL A 30 -2.78 2.72 -0.37
N VAL A 31 -3.63 1.86 0.20
CA VAL A 31 -4.53 0.97 -0.52
C VAL A 31 -5.97 1.40 -0.30
N ASP A 32 -6.75 1.54 -1.38
CA ASP A 32 -8.22 1.66 -1.31
C ASP A 32 -8.84 0.26 -1.41
N ILE A 33 -9.42 -0.22 -0.30
CA ILE A 33 -10.00 -1.57 -0.21
C ILE A 33 -11.33 -1.72 -0.94
N LYS A 34 -11.96 -0.62 -1.34
CA LYS A 34 -13.24 -0.60 -2.04
C LYS A 34 -13.06 -0.52 -3.55
N GLN A 35 -12.09 0.24 -4.01
CA GLN A 35 -11.77 0.38 -5.43
C GLN A 35 -10.74 -0.65 -5.91
N GLY A 36 -9.98 -1.28 -5.01
CA GLY A 36 -8.98 -2.28 -5.39
C GLY A 36 -7.76 -1.67 -6.09
N ILE A 37 -7.40 -0.45 -5.69
CA ILE A 37 -6.27 0.32 -6.23
C ILE A 37 -5.32 0.70 -5.10
N MET A 38 -4.11 1.11 -5.43
CA MET A 38 -3.16 1.65 -4.44
C MET A 38 -2.36 2.81 -4.99
N ALA A 39 -1.92 3.71 -4.12
CA ALA A 39 -0.93 4.74 -4.42
C ALA A 39 0.40 4.34 -3.77
N ILE A 40 1.49 4.54 -4.51
CA ILE A 40 2.87 4.27 -4.07
C ILE A 40 3.78 5.42 -4.44
N ASP A 41 5.04 5.38 -3.98
CA ASP A 41 6.11 6.32 -4.33
C ASP A 41 5.85 7.74 -3.81
N GLY A 42 5.21 7.85 -2.64
CA GLY A 42 5.08 9.07 -1.85
C GLY A 42 6.07 9.14 -0.69
N GLU A 43 6.37 10.36 -0.25
CA GLU A 43 7.25 10.58 0.91
C GLU A 43 6.52 10.25 2.22
N LEU A 44 5.25 10.62 2.31
CA LEU A 44 4.37 10.30 3.42
C LEU A 44 3.13 9.55 2.90
N HIS A 45 2.61 8.63 3.73
CA HIS A 45 1.31 8.00 3.44
C HIS A 45 0.18 9.04 3.30
N ALA A 46 0.31 10.22 3.91
CA ALA A 46 -0.64 11.31 3.77
C ALA A 46 -0.70 11.85 2.33
N ASP A 47 0.43 11.89 1.62
CA ASP A 47 0.48 12.37 0.23
C ASP A 47 -0.24 11.39 -0.70
N GLU A 48 0.01 10.09 -0.49
CA GLU A 48 -0.63 8.99 -1.23
C GLU A 48 -2.13 8.90 -0.95
N GLU A 49 -2.53 9.16 0.31
CA GLU A 49 -3.93 9.25 0.71
C GLU A 49 -4.65 10.41 0.02
N VAL A 50 -4.01 11.58 -0.07
CA VAL A 50 -4.56 12.74 -0.80
C VAL A 50 -4.74 12.37 -2.26
N LEU A 51 -3.73 11.79 -2.91
CA LEU A 51 -3.80 11.36 -4.31
C LEU A 51 -4.97 10.40 -4.56
N LEU A 52 -5.17 9.40 -3.71
CA LEU A 52 -6.30 8.49 -3.82
C LEU A 52 -7.64 9.20 -3.59
N THR A 53 -7.70 10.13 -2.64
CA THR A 53 -8.92 10.89 -2.33
C THR A 53 -9.32 11.82 -3.49
N GLU A 54 -8.34 12.48 -4.11
CA GLU A 54 -8.56 13.26 -5.35
C GLU A 54 -9.04 12.38 -6.51
N ASN A 55 -8.62 11.11 -6.53
CA ASN A 55 -9.12 10.10 -7.46
C ASN A 55 -10.47 9.47 -7.02
N GLY A 56 -11.17 10.06 -6.06
CA GLY A 56 -12.52 9.64 -5.65
C GLY A 56 -12.58 8.60 -4.53
N SER A 57 -11.44 8.21 -3.97
CA SER A 57 -11.37 7.31 -2.82
C SER A 57 -11.95 7.98 -1.57
N LYS A 58 -12.58 7.18 -0.70
CA LYS A 58 -13.07 7.69 0.58
C LYS A 58 -12.04 7.43 1.66
N ARG A 59 -11.86 8.42 2.54
CA ARG A 59 -10.99 8.29 3.73
C ARG A 59 -11.24 7.02 4.55
N ALA A 60 -12.49 6.57 4.62
CA ALA A 60 -12.86 5.36 5.37
C ALA A 60 -12.39 4.06 4.71
N ASP A 61 -12.14 4.08 3.39
CA ASP A 61 -11.80 2.92 2.57
C ASP A 61 -10.28 2.85 2.29
N VAL A 62 -9.50 3.87 2.67
CA VAL A 62 -8.04 3.91 2.41
C VAL A 62 -7.19 3.56 3.64
N TRP A 63 -6.16 2.74 3.45
CA TRP A 63 -5.29 2.21 4.51
C TRP A 63 -3.82 2.24 4.11
N GLY A 64 -2.97 2.70 5.02
CA GLY A 64 -1.52 2.81 4.79
C GLY A 64 -0.79 1.54 5.17
N ILE A 65 0.19 1.17 4.34
CA ILE A 65 1.09 0.03 4.53
C ILE A 65 2.52 0.42 4.14
N ASN A 66 3.49 -0.38 4.56
CA ASN A 66 4.86 -0.34 4.05
C ASN A 66 5.16 -1.64 3.33
N PHE A 67 5.78 -1.53 2.15
CA PHE A 67 6.37 -2.66 1.46
C PHE A 67 7.84 -2.78 1.82
N TYR A 68 8.29 -4.01 2.03
CA TYR A 68 9.70 -4.37 2.11
C TYR A 68 10.05 -5.29 0.95
N PRO A 69 10.51 -4.75 -0.20
CA PRO A 69 10.69 -5.53 -1.42
C PRO A 69 11.64 -6.74 -1.27
N GLU A 70 12.58 -6.69 -0.32
CA GLU A 70 13.49 -7.79 0.01
C GLU A 70 12.78 -9.04 0.57
N TYR A 71 11.61 -8.88 1.18
CA TYR A 71 10.80 -9.97 1.73
C TYR A 71 9.66 -10.40 0.80
N PHE A 72 9.70 -10.03 -0.49
CA PHE A 72 8.63 -10.38 -1.42
C PHE A 72 8.32 -11.89 -1.43
N GLY A 73 7.04 -12.22 -1.30
CA GLY A 73 6.56 -13.60 -1.18
C GLY A 73 6.62 -14.17 0.25
N GLN A 74 7.00 -13.38 1.25
CA GLN A 74 7.02 -13.74 2.67
C GLN A 74 6.03 -12.88 3.46
N GLU A 75 5.70 -13.27 4.69
CA GLU A 75 4.78 -12.55 5.56
C GLU A 75 5.22 -11.10 5.85
N ASN A 76 6.53 -10.86 5.91
CA ASN A 76 7.12 -9.55 6.19
C ASN A 76 7.15 -8.60 4.98
N PHE A 77 6.62 -9.02 3.83
CA PHE A 77 6.55 -8.15 2.64
C PHE A 77 5.69 -6.92 2.89
N VAL A 78 4.59 -7.06 3.64
CA VAL A 78 3.62 -6.01 3.92
C VAL A 78 3.57 -5.75 5.43
N GLU A 79 3.94 -4.54 5.83
CA GLU A 79 3.77 -4.06 7.20
C GLU A 79 2.59 -3.09 7.29
N PHE A 80 1.72 -3.33 8.26
CA PHE A 80 0.59 -2.46 8.58
C PHE A 80 1.02 -1.46 9.66
N ASP A 81 1.88 -0.50 9.33
CA ASP A 81 2.19 0.63 10.22
C ASP A 81 2.14 1.95 9.46
N SER A 82 1.13 2.77 9.77
CA SER A 82 0.98 4.10 9.20
C SER A 82 0.18 5.03 10.11
N MET A 83 0.58 6.30 10.15
CA MET A 83 -0.19 7.32 10.86
C MET A 83 -1.61 7.51 10.30
N ILE A 84 -1.82 7.24 9.01
CA ILE A 84 -3.13 7.45 8.38
C ILE A 84 -4.17 6.40 8.81
N ASN A 85 -3.72 5.32 9.45
CA ASN A 85 -4.57 4.24 9.95
C ASN A 85 -5.24 4.58 11.29
N LEU A 86 -4.82 5.67 11.96
CA LEU A 86 -5.53 6.19 13.13
C LEU A 86 -6.91 6.70 12.71
N LYS A 87 -7.92 5.84 12.86
CA LYS A 87 -9.32 6.09 12.48
C LYS A 87 -10.25 5.70 13.63
N PRO A 88 -10.28 6.45 14.74
CA PRO A 88 -11.11 6.11 15.91
C PRO A 88 -12.61 5.98 15.58
N PHE A 89 -13.09 6.71 14.58
CA PHE A 89 -14.49 6.64 14.12
C PHE A 89 -14.85 5.31 13.44
N LEU A 90 -13.85 4.53 12.98
CA LEU A 90 -14.01 3.16 12.48
C LEU A 90 -13.59 2.11 13.52
N GLY A 91 -13.30 2.53 14.76
CA GLY A 91 -12.81 1.64 15.81
C GLY A 91 -11.31 1.33 15.77
N ASN A 92 -10.56 1.79 14.74
CA ASN A 92 -9.12 1.56 14.63
C ASN A 92 -8.33 2.64 15.37
N ARG A 93 -7.73 2.28 16.51
CA ARG A 93 -7.10 3.25 17.45
C ARG A 93 -5.57 3.24 17.42
N ASN A 94 -4.96 2.41 16.59
CA ASN A 94 -3.52 2.36 16.43
C ASN A 94 -3.12 2.64 14.98
N ARG A 95 -1.81 2.58 14.72
CA ARG A 95 -1.22 2.80 13.39
C ARG A 95 -1.26 1.57 12.50
N GLY A 96 -1.62 0.42 13.05
CA GLY A 96 -1.91 -0.77 12.27
C GLY A 96 -3.36 -0.83 11.83
N VAL A 97 -3.70 -1.99 11.29
CA VAL A 97 -5.08 -2.33 10.91
C VAL A 97 -5.54 -3.41 11.89
N ASP A 98 -6.48 -3.13 12.77
CA ASP A 98 -6.92 -4.09 13.78
C ASP A 98 -7.91 -5.12 13.23
N ASP A 99 -8.68 -4.71 12.23
CA ASP A 99 -9.68 -5.56 11.59
C ASP A 99 -9.00 -6.60 10.67
N PRO A 100 -9.12 -7.91 10.97
CA PRO A 100 -8.51 -8.95 10.16
C PRO A 100 -9.11 -9.05 8.75
N GLU A 101 -10.39 -8.69 8.56
CA GLU A 101 -11.02 -8.69 7.24
C GLU A 101 -10.47 -7.56 6.37
N ILE A 102 -10.15 -6.41 6.96
CA ILE A 102 -9.49 -5.31 6.25
C ILE A 102 -8.07 -5.70 5.87
N ARG A 103 -7.30 -6.32 6.79
CA ARG A 103 -5.95 -6.83 6.46
C ARG A 103 -5.98 -7.80 5.30
N LYS A 104 -6.92 -8.75 5.33
CA LYS A 104 -7.09 -9.74 4.27
C LYS A 104 -7.35 -9.07 2.91
N LYS A 105 -8.29 -8.12 2.86
CA LYS A 105 -8.57 -7.35 1.63
C LYS A 105 -7.36 -6.59 1.11
N ILE A 106 -6.58 -5.96 2.00
CA ILE A 106 -5.35 -5.26 1.61
C ILE A 106 -4.37 -6.25 0.97
N LEU A 107 -4.13 -7.41 1.60
CA LEU A 107 -3.22 -8.42 1.07
C LEU A 107 -3.69 -8.97 -0.29
N GLU A 108 -4.98 -9.24 -0.45
CA GLU A 108 -5.55 -9.67 -1.73
C GLU A 108 -5.34 -8.63 -2.83
N ILE A 109 -5.53 -7.33 -2.54
CA ILE A 109 -5.29 -6.26 -3.49
C ILE A 109 -3.81 -6.18 -3.85
N VAL A 110 -2.93 -6.22 -2.84
CA VAL A 110 -1.47 -6.20 -3.05
C VAL A 110 -1.02 -7.36 -3.92
N GLU A 111 -1.46 -8.58 -3.63
CA GLU A 111 -1.11 -9.78 -4.41
C GLU A 111 -1.56 -9.65 -5.88
N ASN A 112 -2.71 -9.01 -6.10
CA ASN A 112 -3.22 -8.79 -7.45
C ASN A 112 -2.50 -7.66 -8.20
N LEU A 113 -1.90 -6.69 -7.51
CA LEU A 113 -1.30 -5.49 -8.10
C LEU A 113 0.24 -5.53 -8.17
N VAL A 114 0.90 -6.33 -7.34
CA VAL A 114 2.36 -6.49 -7.33
C VAL A 114 2.75 -7.81 -7.99
N ILE A 115 3.52 -7.73 -9.06
CA ILE A 115 3.94 -8.90 -9.84
C ILE A 115 5.45 -9.14 -9.73
N LYS A 116 5.87 -10.40 -9.86
CA LYS A 116 7.27 -10.70 -10.16
C LYS A 116 7.60 -10.13 -11.54
N ASN A 117 8.87 -9.78 -11.73
CA ASN A 117 9.36 -9.56 -13.08
C ASN A 117 9.14 -10.83 -13.89
N ASP A 118 8.61 -10.69 -15.11
CA ASP A 118 8.74 -11.75 -16.10
C ASP A 118 10.24 -11.96 -16.30
N GLU A 119 10.75 -13.12 -15.87
CA GLU A 119 12.05 -13.61 -16.28
C GLU A 119 11.97 -13.80 -17.80
N LYS A 120 12.41 -12.79 -18.56
CA LYS A 120 12.74 -12.95 -19.97
C LYS A 120 14.08 -13.63 -20.12
#